data_AF-A0A5B6WRV8-F1
#
_entry.id   AF-A0A5B6WRV8-F1
#
_cell.length_a   1.000
_cell.length_b   1.000
_cell.length_c   1.000
_cell.angle_alpha   90.00
_cell.angle_beta   90.00
_cell.angle_gamma   90.00
#
_symmetry.space_group_name_H-M   'P 1'
#
loop_
_entity.id
_entity.type
_entity.pdbx_description
1 polymer ?
#
loop_
_entity_poly.entity_id
_entity_poly.type
_entity_poly.pdbx_seq_one_letter_code
_entity_poly.pdbx_strand_id
1 'polypeptide(L)' 'MSSYMKTWKKFSKVMVSFGYQQSNADHTLFIKHHKGKTTLLIVYIDNIIMTGDDREEMARLKKQLAQEFKIKDLRKL' A
#
# COMPACT_ATOMS: atom_id res chain seq x y z
N MET A 1 -19.44 7.18 -2.72
CA MET A 1 -18.23 7.98 -3.01
C MET A 1 -17.48 8.50 -1.77
N SER A 2 -18.11 9.14 -0.77
CA SER A 2 -17.41 9.71 0.41
C SER A 2 -16.60 8.69 1.26
N SER A 3 -17.08 7.46 1.39
CA SER A 3 -16.37 6.40 2.14
C SER A 3 -15.05 5.98 1.46
N TYR A 4 -15.06 5.91 0.12
CA TYR A 4 -13.92 5.47 -0.69
C TYR A 4 -12.72 6.43 -0.55
N MET A 5 -12.98 7.75 -0.59
CA MET A 5 -11.95 8.76 -0.42
C MET A 5 -11.35 8.81 0.99
N LYS A 6 -12.13 8.48 2.03
CA LYS A 6 -11.61 8.39 3.41
C LYS A 6 -10.69 7.19 3.57
N THR A 7 -11.07 6.04 3.02
CA THR A 7 -10.24 4.83 3.02
C THR A 7 -8.95 5.03 2.22
N TRP A 8 -9.04 5.72 1.08
CA TRP A 8 -7.90 6.08 0.25
C TRP A 8 -6.86 6.95 0.97
N LYS A 9 -7.29 8.06 1.60
CA LYS A 9 -6.39 8.96 2.34
C LYS A 9 -5.66 8.22 3.47
N LYS A 10 -6.36 7.31 4.15
CA LYS A 10 -5.78 6.48 5.21
C LYS A 10 -4.76 5.48 4.65
N PHE A 11 -5.08 4.83 3.53
CA PHE A 11 -4.17 3.91 2.85
C PHE A 11 -2.89 4.62 2.41
N SER A 12 -3.00 5.75 1.71
CA SER A 12 -1.84 6.55 1.30
C SER A 12 -0.95 6.93 2.49
N LYS A 13 -1.55 7.37 3.60
CA LYS A 13 -0.79 7.71 4.83
C LYS A 13 -0.05 6.50 5.42
N VAL A 14 -0.65 5.32 5.43
CA VAL A 14 0.01 4.08 5.86
C VAL A 14 1.17 3.73 4.94
N MET A 15 0.99 3.81 3.62
CA MET A 15 2.05 3.52 2.65
C MET A 15 3.25 4.47 2.81
N VAL A 16 2.99 5.76 2.99
CA VAL A 16 4.04 6.75 3.29
C VAL A 16 4.77 6.40 4.59
N SER A 17 4.06 5.96 5.64
CA SER A 17 4.69 5.52 6.90
C SER A 17 5.58 4.27 6.74
N PHE A 18 5.32 3.43 5.73
CA PHE A 18 6.15 2.27 5.39
C PHE A 18 7.37 2.62 4.52
N GLY A 19 7.53 3.91 4.20
CA GLY A 19 8.63 4.43 3.38
C GLY A 19 8.37 4.37 1.88
N TYR A 20 7.12 4.21 1.45
CA TYR A 20 6.74 4.33 0.05
C TYR A 20 6.48 5.79 -0.31
N GLN A 21 6.89 6.16 -1.51
CA GLN A 21 6.58 7.46 -2.10
C GLN A 21 5.44 7.29 -3.10
N GLN A 22 4.42 8.12 -2.98
CA GLN A 22 3.34 8.16 -3.97
C GLN A 22 3.86 8.80 -5.25
N SER A 23 3.54 8.22 -6.40
CA SER A 23 3.92 8.78 -7.69
C SER A 23 3.16 10.08 -7.96
N ASN A 24 3.87 11.05 -8.55
CA ASN A 24 3.28 12.30 -9.02
C ASN A 24 2.49 12.12 -10.33
N ALA A 25 2.81 11.10 -11.12
CA ALA A 25 2.17 10.83 -12.41
C ALA A 25 0.89 10.02 -12.27
N ASP A 26 0.82 9.15 -11.25
CA ASP A 26 -0.35 8.32 -10.97
C ASP A 26 -0.53 8.22 -9.45
N HIS A 27 -1.61 8.79 -8.94
CA HIS A 27 -1.90 8.76 -7.51
C HIS A 27 -2.10 7.33 -7.00
N THR A 28 -2.43 6.34 -7.84
CA THR A 28 -2.59 4.95 -7.44
C THR A 28 -1.28 4.18 -7.26
N LEU A 29 -0.17 4.75 -7.75
CA LEU A 29 1.16 4.12 -7.75
C LEU A 29 1.99 4.58 -6.55
N PHE A 30 2.60 3.62 -5.88
CA PHE A 30 3.56 3.82 -4.80
C PHE A 30 4.87 3.12 -5.15
N ILE A 31 5.98 3.77 -4.87
CA ILE A 31 7.32 3.32 -5.23
C ILE A 31 8.19 3.35 -3.98
N LYS A 32 8.98 2.31 -3.76
CA LYS A 32 9.98 2.27 -2.71
C LYS A 32 11.30 1.74 -3.27
N HIS A 33 12.36 2.50 -3.02
CA HIS A 33 13.72 2.10 -3.34
C HIS A 33 14.45 1.73 -2.05
N HIS A 34 15.08 0.56 -2.04
CA HIS A 34 15.83 0.08 -0.88
C HIS A 34 16.99 -0.81 -1.33
N LYS A 35 18.22 -0.44 -0.95
CA LYS A 35 19.46 -1.19 -1.26
C LYS A 35 19.61 -1.57 -2.74
N GLY A 36 19.29 -0.65 -3.65
CA GLY A 36 19.36 -0.86 -5.10
C GLY A 36 18.20 -1.66 -5.69
N LYS A 37 17.26 -2.12 -4.86
CA LYS A 37 16.03 -2.79 -5.28
C LYS A 37 14.85 -1.81 -5.30
N THR A 38 13.86 -2.10 -6.13
CA THR A 38 12.65 -1.31 -6.34
C THR A 38 11.40 -2.16 -6.14
N THR A 39 10.52 -1.70 -5.26
CA THR A 39 9.16 -2.25 -5.10
C THR A 39 8.14 -1.22 -5.59
N LEU A 40 7.24 -1.69 -6.45
CA LEU A 40 6.14 -0.95 -7.04
C LEU A 40 4.82 -1.53 -6.52
N LEU A 41 3.92 -0.65 -6.12
CA LEU A 41 2.60 -1.02 -5.64
C LEU A 41 1.56 -0.14 -6.34
N ILE A 42 0.62 -0.76 -7.03
CA ILE A 42 -0.50 -0.09 -7.71
C ILE A 42 -1.78 -0.53 -7.02
N VAL A 43 -2.62 0.43 -6.63
CA VAL A 43 -3.92 0.15 -6.01
C VAL A 43 -5.04 0.54 -6.97
N TYR A 44 -5.67 -0.47 -7.54
CA TYR A 44 -6.92 -0.34 -8.26
C TYR A 44 -8.09 -0.67 -7.36
N ILE A 45 -9.29 -0.25 -7.74
CA ILE A 45 -10.42 -0.01 -6.84
C ILE A 45 -10.66 -1.11 -5.77
N ASP A 46 -10.48 -2.37 -6.16
CA ASP A 46 -10.54 -3.55 -5.27
C ASP A 46 -9.30 -4.48 -5.36
N ASN A 47 -8.29 -4.13 -6.16
CA ASN A 47 -7.12 -4.96 -6.43
C ASN A 47 -5.82 -4.22 -6.11
N ILE A 48 -4.98 -4.84 -5.29
CA ILE A 48 -3.62 -4.36 -5.03
C ILE A 48 -2.65 -5.19 -5.87
N ILE A 49 -2.03 -4.56 -6.86
CA ILE A 49 -0.98 -5.16 -7.68
C ILE A 49 0.35 -4.75 -7.07
N MET A 50 1.18 -5.74 -6.75
CA MET A 50 2.51 -5.52 -6.20
C MET A 50 3.54 -6.21 -7.10
N THR A 51 4.54 -5.46 -7.55
CA THR A 51 5.62 -5.94 -8.40
C THR A 51 6.94 -5.34 -7.98
N GLY A 52 8.06 -5.98 -8.30
CA GLY A 52 9.38 -5.54 -7.87
C GLY A 52 10.38 -6.68 -7.76
N ASP A 53 11.64 -6.31 -7.58
CA ASP A 53 12.77 -7.21 -7.39
C ASP A 53 13.08 -7.49 -5.91
N ASP A 54 12.51 -6.71 -4.98
CA ASP A 54 12.62 -6.92 -3.53
C ASP A 54 11.55 -7.87 -2.98
N ARG A 55 11.76 -9.18 -3.18
CA ARG A 55 10.85 -10.23 -2.69
C ARG A 55 10.66 -10.20 -1.16
N GLU A 56 11.67 -9.79 -0.40
CA GLU A 56 11.61 -9.70 1.06
C GLU A 56 10.70 -8.54 1.49
N GLU A 57 10.88 -7.36 0.90
CA GLU A 57 10.01 -6.21 1.14
C GLU A 57 8.57 -6.50 0.70
N MET A 58 8.36 -7.20 -0.43
CA MET A 58 7.04 -7.63 -0.86
C MET A 58 6.35 -8.54 0.18
N ALA A 59 7.07 -9.53 0.72
CA ALA A 59 6.54 -10.40 1.78
C ALA A 59 6.22 -9.62 3.06
N ARG A 60 7.11 -8.69 3.44
CA ARG A 60 6.92 -7.80 4.59
C ARG A 60 5.69 -6.92 4.42
N LEU A 61 5.54 -6.27 3.26
CA LEU A 61 4.42 -5.39 2.96
C LEU A 61 3.09 -6.15 3.01
N LYS A 62 3.02 -7.37 2.44
CA LYS A 62 1.82 -8.23 2.57
C LYS A 62 1.43 -8.46 4.02
N LYS A 63 2.39 -8.75 4.90
CA LYS A 63 2.14 -8.96 6.34
C LYS A 63 1.69 -7.67 7.03
N GLN A 64 2.31 -6.54 6.73
CA GLN A 64 1.96 -5.24 7.31
C GLN A 64 0.56 -4.79 6.88
N LEU A 65 0.21 -4.93 5.60
CA LEU A 65 -1.14 -4.65 5.10
C LEU A 65 -2.17 -5.57 5.75
N ALA A 66 -1.88 -6.86 5.85
CA ALA A 66 -2.76 -7.79 6.56
C ALA A 66 -2.97 -7.35 8.01
N GLN A 67 -1.95 -6.90 8.74
CA GLN A 67 -2.11 -6.44 10.13
C GLN A 67 -2.91 -5.12 10.25
N GLU A 68 -2.57 -4.11 9.45
CA GLU A 68 -3.19 -2.78 9.53
C GLU A 68 -4.67 -2.77 9.13
N PHE A 69 -5.04 -3.63 8.18
CA PHE A 69 -6.39 -3.68 7.62
C PHE A 69 -7.26 -4.80 8.23
N LYS A 70 -6.70 -5.97 8.58
CA LYS A 70 -7.48 -7.07 9.21
C LYS A 70 -7.96 -6.75 10.64
N ILE A 71 -7.25 -5.91 11.39
CA ILE A 71 -7.68 -5.49 12.75
C ILE A 71 -8.87 -4.53 12.69
N LYS A 72 -9.06 -3.79 11.60
CA LYS A 72 -10.13 -2.77 11.49
C LYS A 72 -11.46 -3.33 10.97
N ASP A 73 -11.46 -4.46 10.26
CA ASP A 73 -12.71 -5.11 9.80
C ASP A 73 -13.36 -6.02 10.86
N LEU A 74 -12.66 -6.40 11.93
CA LEU A 74 -13.20 -7.26 12.99
C LEU A 74 -13.93 -6.52 14.14
N ARG A 75 -14.12 -5.20 14.04
CA ARG A 75 -14.87 -4.41 15.05
C ARG A 75 -16.17 -3.79 14.54
N LYS A 76 -16.55 -4.06 13.28
CA LYS A 76 -17.84 -3.67 12.70
C LYS A 76 -18.35 -4.75 11.76
N LEU A 77 -18.73 -5.88 12.35
CA LEU A 77 -19.85 -6.70 11.90
C LEU A 77 -20.82 -6.77 13.08
#